data_AF-A0A2A4QL17-F1
#
_entry.id   AF-A0A2A4QL17-F1
#
_cell.length_a   1.000
_cell.length_b   1.000
_cell.length_c   1.000
_cell.angle_alpha   90.00
_cell.angle_beta   90.00
_cell.angle_gamma   90.00
#
_symmetry.space_group_name_H-M   'P 1'
#
loop_
_entity.id
_entity.type
_entity.pdbx_description
1 polymer ?
#
loop_
_entity_poly.entity_id
_entity_poly.type
_entity_poly.pdbx_seq_one_letter_code
_entity_poly.pdbx_strand_id
1 'polypeptide(L)'
;MIAVLLMTALFVFISVYFFFRAEKLQHSIISLKRETAKSLKENQILSKSMVQMAANTEVFVKNRLQILHNKSQEQDVLDQLALIKPFINSYSLIFKECLMQKGKLHTITKQCFSNQESNLHQAFIEKIIKKDSKLQRLWNSNNFIGFISLTEVLLVKYERQSTTTDATKNESTEELSEC
;
A
#
# COMPACT_ATOMS: atom_id res chain seq x y z
N MET A 1 -46.12 -17.12 56.69
CA MET A 1 -46.88 -17.09 55.43
C MET A 1 -46.66 -15.79 54.65
N ILE A 2 -46.96 -14.60 55.20
CA ILE A 2 -46.83 -13.30 54.50
C ILE A 2 -45.42 -13.01 53.96
N ALA A 3 -44.37 -13.20 54.76
CA ALA A 3 -42.99 -12.90 54.34
C ALA A 3 -42.52 -13.77 53.15
N VAL A 4 -42.95 -15.04 53.12
CA VAL A 4 -42.64 -15.96 52.01
C VAL A 4 -43.35 -15.50 50.73
N LEU A 5 -44.60 -15.05 50.82
CA LEU A 5 -45.33 -14.50 49.67
C LEU A 5 -44.67 -13.23 49.11
N LEU A 6 -44.18 -12.34 49.97
CA LEU A 6 -43.47 -11.12 49.55
C LEU A 6 -42.15 -11.44 48.83
N MET A 7 -41.37 -12.40 49.35
CA MET A 7 -40.12 -12.83 48.69
C MET A 7 -40.40 -13.47 47.33
N THR A 8 -41.45 -14.30 47.22
CA THR A 8 -41.87 -14.88 45.94
C THR A 8 -42.32 -13.81 44.95
N ALA A 9 -43.12 -12.83 45.37
CA ALA A 9 -43.56 -11.74 44.51
C ALA A 9 -42.38 -10.91 43.97
N LEU A 10 -41.43 -10.55 44.84
CA LEU A 10 -40.22 -9.82 44.44
C LEU A 10 -39.40 -10.62 43.43
N PHE A 11 -39.22 -11.92 43.68
CA PHE A 11 -38.51 -12.80 42.77
C PHE A 11 -39.15 -12.82 41.37
N VAL A 12 -40.47 -12.95 41.29
CA VAL A 12 -41.20 -12.93 40.00
C VAL A 12 -40.98 -11.60 39.27
N PHE A 13 -41.09 -10.46 39.95
CA PHE A 13 -40.85 -9.15 39.33
C PHE A 13 -39.42 -9.01 38.80
N ILE A 14 -38.43 -9.45 39.57
CA ILE A 14 -37.02 -9.41 39.18
C ILE A 14 -36.78 -10.34 37.97
N SER A 15 -37.30 -11.57 37.99
CA SER A 15 -37.16 -12.52 36.89
C SER A 15 -37.74 -11.97 35.59
N VAL A 16 -38.95 -11.37 35.64
CA VAL A 16 -39.58 -10.75 34.46
C VAL A 16 -38.75 -9.56 33.95
N TYR A 17 -38.26 -8.70 34.84
CA TYR A 17 -37.40 -7.58 34.45
C TYR A 17 -36.12 -8.04 33.76
N PHE A 18 -35.42 -9.03 34.33
CA PHE A 18 -34.20 -9.57 33.75
C PHE A 18 -34.46 -10.29 32.42
N PHE A 19 -35.60 -10.98 32.28
CA PHE A 19 -36.00 -11.61 31.02
C PHE A 19 -36.13 -10.59 29.89
N PHE A 20 -36.93 -9.54 30.07
CA PHE A 20 -37.09 -8.50 29.06
C PHE A 20 -35.79 -7.74 28.77
N ARG A 21 -34.95 -7.54 29.79
CA ARG A 21 -33.64 -6.93 29.60
C ARG A 21 -32.72 -7.81 28.76
N ALA A 22 -32.66 -9.11 29.04
CA ALA A 22 -31.85 -10.06 28.27
C ALA A 22 -32.33 -10.15 26.82
N GLU A 23 -33.64 -10.19 26.58
CA GLU A 23 -34.24 -10.19 25.24
C GLU A 23 -33.84 -8.95 24.44
N LYS A 24 -33.95 -7.75 25.03
CA LYS A 24 -33.49 -6.51 24.39
C LYS A 24 -32.00 -6.55 24.05
N LEU A 25 -31.15 -7.00 24.97
CA LEU A 25 -29.72 -7.13 24.72
C LEU A 25 -29.43 -8.12 23.57
N GLN A 26 -30.12 -9.26 23.55
CA GLN A 26 -29.97 -10.26 22.51
C GLN A 26 -30.32 -9.70 21.13
N HIS A 27 -31.44 -8.97 21.02
CA HIS A 27 -31.81 -8.29 19.78
C HIS A 27 -30.77 -7.25 19.35
N SER A 28 -30.25 -6.44 20.27
CA SER A 28 -29.18 -5.48 19.97
C SER A 28 -27.91 -6.17 19.47
N ILE A 29 -27.49 -7.27 20.11
CA ILE A 29 -26.32 -8.04 19.69
C ILE A 29 -26.51 -8.63 18.28
N ILE A 30 -27.70 -9.17 17.98
CA ILE A 30 -28.02 -9.71 16.66
C ILE A 30 -27.96 -8.60 15.60
N SER A 31 -28.53 -7.42 15.89
CA SER A 31 -28.46 -6.27 14.97
C SER A 31 -27.02 -5.83 14.74
N LEU A 32 -26.24 -5.65 15.82
CA LEU A 32 -24.83 -5.28 15.76
C LEU A 32 -23.99 -6.28 14.96
N LYS A 33 -24.22 -7.59 15.15
CA LYS A 33 -23.55 -8.63 14.37
C LYS A 33 -23.88 -8.52 12.88
N ARG A 34 -25.16 -8.28 12.55
CA ARG A 34 -25.61 -8.09 11.16
C ARG A 34 -24.96 -6.85 10.52
N GLU A 35 -24.95 -5.74 11.25
CA GLU A 35 -24.33 -4.48 10.80
C GLU A 35 -22.82 -4.63 10.61
N THR A 36 -22.14 -5.29 11.55
CA THR A 36 -20.71 -5.59 11.44
C THR A 36 -20.40 -6.46 10.23
N ALA A 37 -21.18 -7.52 10.00
CA ALA A 37 -21.03 -8.39 8.83
C ALA A 37 -21.28 -7.63 7.52
N LYS A 38 -22.28 -6.75 7.48
CA LYS A 38 -22.56 -5.88 6.34
C LYS A 38 -21.40 -4.92 6.08
N SER A 39 -20.89 -4.25 7.10
CA SER A 39 -19.74 -3.34 7.01
C SER A 39 -18.48 -4.06 6.51
N LEU A 40 -18.23 -5.28 6.98
CA LEU A 40 -17.11 -6.10 6.53
C LEU A 40 -17.25 -6.45 5.03
N LYS A 41 -18.46 -6.78 4.57
CA LYS A 41 -18.74 -7.04 3.15
C LYS A 41 -18.54 -5.79 2.30
N GLU A 42 -19.03 -4.63 2.75
CA GLU A 42 -18.84 -3.35 2.06
C GLU A 42 -17.35 -2.99 1.96
N ASN A 43 -16.59 -3.15 3.04
CA ASN A 43 -15.14 -2.93 3.05
C ASN A 43 -14.40 -3.86 2.06
N GLN A 44 -14.79 -5.14 1.99
CA GLN A 44 -14.22 -6.07 1.02
C GLN A 44 -14.52 -5.65 -0.43
N ILE A 45 -15.74 -5.17 -0.71
CA ILE A 45 -16.11 -4.69 -2.05
C ILE A 45 -15.27 -3.46 -2.40
N LEU A 46 -15.17 -2.48 -1.50
CA LEU A 46 -14.34 -1.29 -1.69
C LEU A 46 -12.87 -1.65 -1.94
N SER A 47 -12.33 -2.57 -1.15
CA SER A 47 -10.95 -3.05 -1.32
C SER A 47 -10.73 -3.73 -2.67
N LYS A 48 -11.70 -4.52 -3.16
CA LYS A 48 -11.64 -5.12 -4.51
C LYS A 48 -11.63 -4.05 -5.60
N SER A 49 -12.45 -3.01 -5.49
CA SER A 49 -12.44 -1.89 -6.42
C SER A 49 -11.09 -1.15 -6.42
N MET A 50 -10.48 -0.96 -5.25
CA MET A 50 -9.14 -0.37 -5.16
C MET A 50 -8.06 -1.24 -5.81
N VAL A 51 -8.13 -2.57 -5.68
CA VAL A 51 -7.20 -3.48 -6.38
C VAL A 51 -7.36 -3.38 -7.91
N GLN A 52 -8.60 -3.25 -8.41
CA GLN A 52 -8.82 -3.02 -9.84
C GLN A 52 -8.25 -1.67 -10.30
N MET A 53 -8.40 -0.62 -9.48
CA MET A 53 -7.77 0.67 -9.76
C MET A 53 -6.24 0.55 -9.81
N ALA A 54 -5.65 -0.24 -8.92
CA ALA A 54 -4.21 -0.50 -8.90
C ALA A 54 -3.70 -1.15 -10.18
N ALA A 55 -4.49 -2.03 -10.81
CA ALA A 55 -4.16 -2.62 -12.11
C ALA A 55 -4.03 -1.55 -13.20
N ASN A 56 -4.92 -0.56 -13.22
CA ASN A 56 -4.80 0.58 -14.14
C ASN A 56 -3.59 1.44 -13.79
N THR A 57 -3.38 1.74 -12.50
CA THR A 57 -2.22 2.51 -12.03
C THR A 57 -0.90 1.82 -12.39
N GLU A 58 -0.82 0.50 -12.30
CA GLU A 58 0.36 -0.26 -12.71
C GLU A 58 0.73 -0.01 -14.17
N VAL A 59 -0.25 0.05 -15.07
CA VAL A 59 -0.01 0.37 -16.49
C VAL A 59 0.61 1.76 -16.63
N PHE A 60 0.10 2.76 -15.92
CA PHE A 60 0.65 4.12 -15.94
C PHE A 60 2.07 4.19 -15.39
N VAL A 61 2.33 3.54 -14.26
CA VAL A 61 3.65 3.53 -13.60
C VAL A 61 4.67 2.78 -14.47
N LYS A 62 4.27 1.66 -15.11
CA LYS A 62 5.10 0.94 -16.10
C LYS A 62 5.42 1.82 -17.31
N ASN A 63 4.42 2.52 -17.85
CA ASN A 63 4.62 3.42 -18.99
C ASN A 63 5.58 4.56 -18.64
N ARG A 64 5.43 5.19 -17.45
CA ARG A 64 6.37 6.21 -16.97
C ARG A 64 7.80 5.67 -16.89
N LEU A 65 7.98 4.47 -16.31
CA LEU A 65 9.29 3.83 -16.22
C LEU A 65 9.89 3.55 -17.61
N GLN A 66 9.07 3.12 -18.58
CA GLN A 66 9.52 2.87 -19.95
C GLN A 66 9.95 4.16 -20.66
N ILE A 67 9.19 5.25 -20.49
CA ILE A 67 9.57 6.57 -21.04
C ILE A 67 10.92 7.01 -20.45
N LEU A 68 11.11 6.85 -19.15
CA LEU A 68 12.39 7.17 -18.49
C LEU A 68 13.55 6.34 -19.03
N HIS A 69 13.33 5.03 -19.20
CA HIS A 69 14.33 4.14 -19.75
C HIS A 69 14.71 4.55 -21.19
N ASN A 70 13.75 4.97 -22.01
CA ASN A 70 14.01 5.38 -23.39
C ASN A 70 14.71 6.75 -23.49
N LYS A 71 14.46 7.66 -22.54
CA LYS A 71 15.09 8.99 -22.50
C LYS A 71 16.50 8.96 -21.90
N SER A 72 16.75 8.02 -20.99
CA SER A 72 18.03 7.96 -20.27
C SER A 72 19.15 7.47 -21.18
N GLN A 73 20.20 8.28 -21.32
CA GLN A 73 21.42 7.90 -22.06
C GLN A 73 22.57 7.50 -21.13
N GLU A 74 22.45 7.76 -19.83
CA GLU A 74 23.45 7.42 -18.83
C GLU A 74 23.31 5.97 -18.36
N GLN A 75 24.39 5.17 -18.47
CA GLN A 75 24.38 3.76 -18.10
C GLN A 75 24.07 3.54 -16.61
N ASP A 76 24.57 4.39 -15.71
CA ASP A 76 24.27 4.28 -14.26
C ASP A 76 22.77 4.47 -13.98
N VAL A 77 22.11 5.38 -14.69
CA VAL A 77 20.66 5.58 -14.57
C VAL A 77 19.90 4.38 -15.12
N LEU A 78 20.30 3.86 -16.28
CA LEU A 78 19.69 2.65 -16.86
C LEU A 78 19.81 1.44 -15.93
N ASP A 79 20.96 1.24 -15.31
CA ASP A 79 21.20 0.16 -14.34
C ASP A 79 20.32 0.33 -13.09
N GLN A 80 20.15 1.57 -12.60
CA GLN A 80 19.26 1.85 -11.47
C GLN A 80 17.77 1.66 -11.83
N LEU A 81 17.34 2.05 -13.03
CA LEU A 81 15.98 1.80 -13.53
C LEU A 81 15.72 0.29 -13.69
N ALA A 82 16.72 -0.48 -14.13
CA ALA A 82 16.64 -1.93 -14.20
C ALA A 82 16.42 -2.58 -12.81
N LEU A 83 17.05 -2.05 -11.76
CA LEU A 83 16.83 -2.50 -10.37
C LEU A 83 15.43 -2.18 -9.83
N ILE A 84 14.80 -1.11 -10.33
CA ILE A 84 13.45 -0.69 -9.91
C ILE A 84 12.35 -1.45 -10.68
N LYS A 85 12.67 -1.94 -11.88
CA LYS A 85 11.71 -2.62 -12.76
C LYS A 85 10.93 -3.77 -12.11
N PRO A 86 11.51 -4.68 -11.30
CA PRO A 86 10.75 -5.78 -10.67
C PRO A 86 9.71 -5.27 -9.66
N PHE A 87 10.05 -4.19 -8.94
CA PHE A 87 9.17 -3.53 -8.00
C PHE A 87 7.97 -2.89 -8.71
N ILE A 88 8.21 -2.16 -9.79
CA ILE A 88 7.16 -1.51 -10.61
C ILE A 88 6.31 -2.55 -11.36
N ASN A 89 6.94 -3.60 -11.88
CA ASN A 89 6.24 -4.64 -12.63
C ASN A 89 5.26 -5.44 -11.79
N SER A 90 5.42 -5.41 -10.47
CA SER A 90 4.57 -6.10 -9.51
C SER A 90 3.68 -5.13 -8.72
N TYR A 91 3.47 -3.91 -9.23
CA TYR A 91 2.77 -2.84 -8.50
C TYR A 91 1.42 -3.29 -7.94
N SER A 92 0.54 -3.89 -8.73
CA SER A 92 -0.79 -4.30 -8.26
C SER A 92 -0.74 -5.39 -7.21
N LEU A 93 0.25 -6.28 -7.31
CA LEU A 93 0.47 -7.33 -6.32
C LEU A 93 0.89 -6.73 -4.97
N ILE A 94 1.90 -5.85 -5.00
CA ILE A 94 2.39 -5.17 -3.79
C ILE A 94 1.28 -4.28 -3.20
N PHE A 95 0.56 -3.55 -4.04
CA PHE A 95 -0.58 -2.72 -3.67
C PHE A 95 -1.64 -3.54 -2.91
N LYS A 96 -2.08 -4.65 -3.51
CA LYS A 96 -3.10 -5.53 -2.95
C LYS A 96 -2.66 -6.07 -1.59
N GLU A 97 -1.45 -6.59 -1.48
CA GLU A 97 -0.96 -7.16 -0.22
C GLU A 97 -0.82 -6.10 0.89
N CYS A 98 -0.32 -4.91 0.55
CA CYS A 98 -0.21 -3.81 1.51
C CYS A 98 -1.57 -3.21 1.91
N LEU A 99 -2.56 -3.23 1.02
CA LEU A 99 -3.93 -2.80 1.30
C LEU A 99 -4.62 -3.76 2.27
N MET A 100 -4.44 -5.07 2.06
CA MET A 100 -5.11 -6.11 2.85
C MET A 100 -4.45 -6.31 4.22
N GLN A 101 -3.14 -6.16 4.31
CA GLN A 101 -2.38 -6.44 5.53
C GLN A 101 -1.30 -5.39 5.79
N LYS A 102 -1.23 -4.90 7.03
CA LYS A 102 -0.17 -4.01 7.48
C LYS A 102 1.18 -4.75 7.53
N GLY A 103 2.28 -4.03 7.31
CA GLY A 103 3.63 -4.59 7.48
C GLY A 103 4.11 -5.49 6.34
N LYS A 104 3.42 -5.51 5.19
CA LYS A 104 3.72 -6.46 4.11
C LYS A 104 4.67 -5.95 3.02
N LEU A 105 4.92 -4.64 2.93
CA LEU A 105 5.72 -4.04 1.85
C LEU A 105 7.07 -4.74 1.68
N HIS A 106 7.81 -4.96 2.76
CA HIS A 106 9.13 -5.62 2.68
C HIS A 106 9.02 -7.06 2.20
N THR A 107 8.11 -7.83 2.78
CA THR A 107 7.94 -9.26 2.49
C THR A 107 7.50 -9.48 1.04
N ILE A 108 6.47 -8.75 0.59
CA ILE A 108 5.95 -8.91 -0.77
C ILE A 108 6.96 -8.40 -1.80
N THR A 109 7.66 -7.29 -1.52
CA THR A 109 8.72 -6.81 -2.41
C THR A 109 9.82 -7.86 -2.52
N LYS A 110 10.31 -8.43 -1.42
CA LYS A 110 11.30 -9.52 -1.48
C LYS A 110 10.81 -10.68 -2.36
N GLN A 111 9.56 -11.09 -2.21
CA GLN A 111 8.95 -12.14 -3.03
C GLN A 111 8.91 -11.77 -4.53
N CYS A 112 8.62 -10.52 -4.88
CA CYS A 112 8.64 -10.06 -6.28
C CYS A 112 10.03 -10.17 -6.92
N PHE A 113 11.10 -10.05 -6.12
CA PHE A 113 12.48 -10.20 -6.58
C PHE A 113 12.98 -11.66 -6.50
N SER A 114 12.34 -12.53 -5.70
CA SER A 114 12.72 -13.95 -5.58
C SER A 114 12.58 -14.74 -6.88
N ASN A 115 11.75 -14.28 -7.83
CA ASN A 115 11.62 -14.89 -9.15
C ASN A 115 12.77 -14.50 -10.11
N GLN A 116 13.76 -13.77 -9.62
CA GLN A 116 14.90 -13.27 -10.39
C GLN A 116 16.22 -13.64 -9.69
N GLU A 117 17.35 -13.19 -10.23
CA GLU A 117 18.67 -13.47 -9.67
C GLU A 117 18.73 -13.14 -8.17
N SER A 118 19.37 -14.02 -7.41
CA SER A 118 19.39 -14.06 -5.94
C SER A 118 19.87 -12.77 -5.25
N ASN A 119 20.53 -11.87 -5.97
CA ASN A 119 21.13 -10.65 -5.42
C ASN A 119 20.41 -9.34 -5.81
N LEU A 120 19.40 -9.37 -6.69
CA LEU A 120 18.77 -8.15 -7.20
C LEU A 120 18.01 -7.37 -6.12
N HIS A 121 17.35 -8.08 -5.20
CA HIS A 121 16.67 -7.44 -4.07
C HIS A 121 17.66 -6.67 -3.19
N GLN A 122 18.81 -7.27 -2.88
CA GLN A 122 19.82 -6.62 -2.04
C GLN A 122 20.42 -5.40 -2.76
N ALA A 123 20.71 -5.53 -4.06
CA ALA A 123 21.17 -4.41 -4.88
C ALA A 123 20.15 -3.26 -4.93
N PHE A 124 18.86 -3.55 -5.06
CA PHE A 124 17.79 -2.55 -4.98
C PHE A 124 17.81 -1.81 -3.63
N ILE A 125 17.90 -2.54 -2.52
CA ILE A 125 17.95 -1.93 -1.18
C ILE A 125 19.20 -1.08 -1.00
N GLU A 126 20.38 -1.57 -1.38
CA GLU A 126 21.64 -0.87 -1.12
C GLU A 126 21.87 0.31 -2.05
N LYS A 127 21.63 0.13 -3.35
CA LYS A 127 21.91 1.16 -4.37
C LYS A 127 20.80 2.18 -4.52
N ILE A 128 19.54 1.80 -4.29
CA ILE A 128 18.38 2.69 -4.49
C ILE A 128 17.86 3.20 -3.15
N ILE A 129 17.46 2.31 -2.24
CA ILE A 129 16.75 2.68 -1.02
C ILE A 129 17.67 3.34 0.01
N LYS A 130 18.82 2.73 0.33
CA LYS A 130 19.75 3.23 1.37
C LYS A 130 20.52 4.48 0.94
N LYS A 131 20.65 4.73 -0.36
CA LYS A 131 21.34 5.91 -0.91
C LYS A 131 20.59 7.23 -0.65
N ASP A 132 19.29 7.16 -0.34
CA ASP A 132 18.43 8.33 -0.13
C ASP A 132 17.61 8.17 1.15
N SER A 133 17.86 9.06 2.12
CA SER A 133 17.21 9.04 3.43
C SER A 133 15.68 9.15 3.35
N LYS A 134 15.14 9.84 2.33
CA LYS A 134 13.70 9.96 2.12
C LYS A 134 13.12 8.63 1.66
N LEU A 135 13.78 7.96 0.70
CA LEU A 135 13.37 6.63 0.24
C LEU A 135 13.46 5.60 1.36
N GLN A 136 14.55 5.63 2.14
CA GLN A 136 14.73 4.75 3.29
C GLN A 136 13.62 4.93 4.33
N ARG A 137 13.23 6.18 4.65
CA ARG A 137 12.12 6.45 5.57
C ARG A 137 10.80 5.90 5.06
N LEU A 138 10.48 6.10 3.78
CA LEU A 138 9.25 5.60 3.17
C LEU A 138 9.23 4.07 3.15
N TRP A 139 10.35 3.45 2.80
CA TRP A 139 10.53 2.00 2.87
C TRP A 139 10.30 1.48 4.29
N ASN A 140 10.94 2.07 5.30
CA ASN A 140 10.85 1.64 6.70
C ASN A 140 9.44 1.78 7.29
N SER A 141 8.58 2.61 6.71
CA SER A 141 7.18 2.71 7.17
C SER A 141 6.39 1.41 6.95
N ASN A 142 6.85 0.55 6.03
CA ASN A 142 6.37 -0.81 5.78
C ASN A 142 4.83 -0.93 5.72
N ASN A 143 4.17 0.01 5.06
CA ASN A 143 2.72 0.05 4.98
C ASN A 143 2.26 0.52 3.59
N PHE A 144 0.95 0.49 3.37
CA PHE A 144 0.32 0.89 2.11
C PHE A 144 0.70 2.30 1.67
N ILE A 145 0.63 3.30 2.56
CA ILE A 145 0.98 4.69 2.23
C ILE A 145 2.46 4.80 1.87
N GLY A 146 3.32 4.08 2.59
CA GLY A 146 4.74 3.96 2.32
C GLY A 146 5.02 3.45 0.91
N PHE A 147 4.31 2.41 0.48
CA PHE A 147 4.42 1.85 -0.86
C PHE A 147 4.05 2.86 -1.96
N ILE A 148 2.87 3.49 -1.84
CA ILE A 148 2.39 4.46 -2.84
C ILE A 148 3.36 5.63 -2.95
N SER A 149 3.76 6.18 -1.81
CA SER A 149 4.67 7.32 -1.75
C SER A 149 6.06 6.97 -2.27
N LEU A 150 6.57 5.78 -1.94
CA LEU A 150 7.87 5.31 -2.40
C LEU A 150 7.91 5.19 -3.92
N THR A 151 6.86 4.61 -4.52
CA THR A 151 6.73 4.46 -5.97
C THR A 151 6.77 5.81 -6.67
N GLU A 152 6.00 6.78 -6.18
CA GLU A 152 5.95 8.12 -6.78
C GLU A 152 7.28 8.86 -6.64
N VAL A 153 7.88 8.84 -5.45
CA VAL A 153 9.18 9.51 -5.22
C VAL A 153 10.29 8.89 -6.07
N LEU A 154 10.28 7.56 -6.27
CA LEU A 154 11.21 6.89 -7.18
C LEU A 154 11.06 7.43 -8.61
N LEU A 155 9.84 7.42 -9.17
CA LEU A 155 9.62 7.89 -10.54
C LEU A 155 9.99 9.37 -10.71
N VAL A 156 9.53 10.23 -9.80
CA VAL A 156 9.83 11.67 -9.84
C VAL A 156 11.33 11.96 -9.74
N LYS A 157 12.06 11.17 -8.94
CA LYS A 157 13.52 11.32 -8.81
C LYS A 157 14.23 11.14 -10.16
N TYR A 158 13.89 10.09 -10.90
CA TYR A 158 14.51 9.83 -12.21
C TYR A 158 13.95 10.72 -13.32
N GLU A 159 12.69 11.15 -13.23
CA GLU A 159 12.13 12.18 -14.13
C GLU A 159 12.93 13.48 -14.01
N ARG A 160 13.20 13.94 -12.79
CA ARG A 160 14.03 15.13 -12.57
C ARG A 160 15.44 14.95 -13.11
N GLN A 161 16.07 13.81 -12.85
CA GLN A 161 17.42 13.54 -13.35
C GLN A 161 17.48 13.57 -14.88
N SER A 162 16.49 13.00 -15.56
CA SER A 162 16.41 13.03 -17.04
C SER A 162 16.25 14.44 -17.61
N THR A 163 15.48 15.32 -16.95
CA THR A 163 15.25 16.70 -17.41
C THR A 163 16.45 17.62 -17.20
N THR A 164 17.22 17.43 -16.13
CA THR A 164 18.49 18.16 -15.93
C THR A 164 19.53 17.79 -16.98
N THR A 165 19.65 16.51 -17.37
CA THR A 165 20.61 16.09 -18.40
C THR A 165 20.27 16.67 -19.79
N ASP A 166 18.99 16.81 -20.11
CA ASP A 166 18.53 17.44 -21.36
C ASP A 166 18.83 18.95 -21.42
N ALA A 167 18.70 19.66 -20.29
CA ALA A 167 19.01 21.09 -20.23
C ALA A 167 20.51 21.37 -20.42
N THR A 168 21.38 20.57 -19.80
CA THR A 168 22.84 20.74 -19.88
C THR A 168 23.41 20.39 -21.26
N LYS A 169 22.77 19.46 -22.00
CA LYS A 169 23.17 19.15 -23.39
C LYS A 169 22.86 20.29 -24.36
N ASN A 170 21.74 20.97 -24.16
CA ASN A 170 21.35 22.09 -25.03
C ASN A 170 22.29 23.29 -24.85
N GLU A 171 22.75 23.58 -23.63
CA GLU A 171 23.75 24.65 -23.39
C GLU A 171 25.12 24.33 -24.01
N SER A 172 25.60 23.08 -23.92
CA SER A 172 26.89 22.69 -24.51
C SER A 172 26.92 22.66 -26.04
N THR A 173 25.76 22.68 -26.70
CA THR A 173 25.67 22.69 -28.17
C THR A 173 25.65 24.12 -28.73
N GLU A 174 25.22 25.11 -27.95
CA GLU A 174 25.25 26.52 -28.34
C GLU A 174 26.68 27.12 -28.23
N GLU A 175 27.49 26.70 -27.25
CA GLU A 175 28.86 27.21 -27.07
C GLU A 175 29.87 26.72 -28.14
N LEU A 176 29.56 25.63 -28.87
CA LEU A 176 30.40 25.12 -29.98
C LEU A 176 30.00 25.68 -31.36
N SER A 177 28.96 26.53 -31.43
CA SER A 177 28.52 27.21 -32.65
C SER A 177 28.99 28.67 -32.76
N GLU A 178 29.68 29.20 -31.74
CA GLU A 178 30.21 30.57 -31.71
C GLU A 178 31.75 30.66 -31.76
N CYS A 179 32.42 29.71 -32.41
CA CYS A 179 33.84 29.83 -32.80
C CYS A 179 34.05 29.63 -34.30
#